data_AF-A0A9D4QK61-F1
#
_entry.id   AF-A0A9D4QK61-F1
#
_cell.length_a   1.000
_cell.length_b   1.000
_cell.length_c   1.000
_cell.angle_alpha   90.00
_cell.angle_beta   90.00
_cell.angle_gamma   90.00
#
_symmetry.space_group_name_H-M   'P 1'
#
loop_
_entity.id
_entity.type
_entity.pdbx_description
1 polymer ?
#
loop_
_entity_poly.entity_id
_entity_poly.type
_entity_poly.pdbx_seq_one_letter_code
_entity_poly.pdbx_strand_id
1 'polypeptide(L)'
;MLGDINEDQLKNYTRLKQSLAIFNLRNVITEATRVTSNTSTSIDPILVSDNLIVLNSEVIPIDSSVSDHHATAAHIKVPSVISKPMQRHSLEVNAGGRCFS
;
A
#
# COMPACT_ATOMS: atom_id res chain seq x y z
N MET A 1 -1.32 -4.42 -0.22
CA MET A 1 -2.39 -5.32 0.30
C MET A 1 -2.23 -5.39 1.81
N LEU A 2 -3.33 -5.36 2.55
CA LEU A 2 -3.37 -5.43 4.01
C LEU A 2 -4.27 -6.62 4.39
N GLY A 3 -3.92 -7.35 5.45
CA GLY A 3 -4.79 -8.40 5.99
C GLY A 3 -4.05 -9.42 6.84
N ASP A 4 -4.81 -10.28 7.52
CA ASP A 4 -4.32 -11.42 8.28
C ASP A 4 -4.18 -12.64 7.34
N ILE A 5 -2.95 -13.11 7.16
CA ILE A 5 -2.63 -14.25 6.29
C ILE A 5 -2.58 -15.56 7.10
N ASN A 6 -2.59 -15.50 8.43
CA ASN A 6 -2.39 -16.65 9.33
C ASN A 6 -1.12 -17.49 9.03
N GLU A 7 -0.18 -16.91 8.30
CA GLU A 7 1.10 -17.52 7.95
C GLU A 7 2.23 -16.65 8.48
N ASP A 8 3.07 -17.24 9.34
CA ASP A 8 4.10 -16.53 10.08
C ASP A 8 5.24 -16.09 9.14
N GLN A 9 5.27 -14.80 8.83
CA GLN A 9 6.24 -14.17 7.92
C GLN A 9 7.68 -14.22 8.46
N LEU A 10 7.86 -14.45 9.77
CA LEU A 10 9.19 -14.64 10.37
C LEU A 10 9.80 -15.99 9.98
N LYS A 11 8.97 -16.95 9.55
CA LYS A 11 9.42 -18.27 9.12
C LYS A 11 9.65 -18.30 7.61
N ASN A 12 10.55 -19.17 7.19
CA ASN A 12 10.94 -19.29 5.79
C ASN A 12 9.97 -20.19 5.01
N TYR A 13 8.77 -19.71 4.71
CA TYR A 13 7.81 -20.44 3.89
C TYR A 13 8.04 -20.21 2.40
N THR A 14 8.34 -21.29 1.66
CA THR A 14 8.77 -21.21 0.26
C THR A 14 7.69 -20.69 -0.69
N ARG A 15 6.42 -21.10 -0.50
CA ARG A 15 5.32 -20.76 -1.43
C ARG A 15 4.95 -19.30 -1.37
N LEU A 16 4.74 -18.77 -0.17
CA LEU A 16 4.41 -17.37 0.03
C LEU A 16 5.55 -16.46 -0.46
N LYS A 17 6.80 -16.79 -0.14
CA LYS A 17 7.96 -16.04 -0.68
C LYS A 17 8.02 -16.07 -2.20
N GLN A 18 7.76 -17.22 -2.81
CA GLN A 18 7.67 -17.32 -4.27
C GLN A 18 6.55 -16.45 -4.84
N SER A 19 5.36 -16.47 -4.24
CA SER A 19 4.24 -15.62 -4.67
C SER A 19 4.57 -14.14 -4.55
N LEU A 20 5.13 -13.71 -3.41
CA LEU A 20 5.55 -12.33 -3.22
C LEU A 20 6.60 -11.90 -4.25
N ALA A 21 7.58 -12.75 -4.54
CA ALA A 21 8.59 -12.50 -5.57
C ALA A 21 7.99 -12.42 -6.99
N ILE A 22 7.04 -13.29 -7.34
CA ILE A 22 6.37 -13.28 -8.66
C ILE A 22 5.64 -11.96 -8.89
N PHE A 23 5.05 -11.39 -7.84
CA PHE A 23 4.28 -10.15 -7.92
C PHE A 23 5.09 -8.90 -7.55
N ASN A 24 6.40 -9.01 -7.35
CA ASN A 24 7.29 -7.91 -6.92
C ASN A 24 6.74 -7.19 -5.68
N LEU A 25 6.32 -7.99 -4.69
CA LEU A 25 5.79 -7.54 -3.42
C LEU A 25 6.78 -7.87 -2.30
N ARG A 26 6.84 -6.99 -1.31
CA ARG A 26 7.57 -7.20 -0.07
C ARG A 26 6.68 -6.86 1.12
N ASN A 27 6.85 -7.60 2.21
CA ASN A 27 6.29 -7.23 3.50
C ASN A 27 7.17 -6.14 4.14
N VAL A 28 6.58 -5.07 4.66
CA VAL A 28 7.31 -4.01 5.39
C VAL A 28 7.25 -4.17 6.90
N ILE A 29 6.39 -5.06 7.42
CA ILE A 29 6.31 -5.35 8.85
C ILE A 29 7.33 -6.43 9.20
N THR A 30 8.30 -6.09 10.05
CA THR A 30 9.40 -6.98 10.44
C THR A 30 9.28 -7.55 11.85
N GLU A 31 8.24 -7.13 12.58
CA GLU A 31 7.99 -7.50 13.97
C GLU A 31 6.77 -8.41 14.09
N ALA A 32 6.62 -9.06 15.23
CA ALA A 32 5.47 -9.91 15.51
C ALA A 32 4.19 -9.06 15.65
N THR A 33 3.12 -9.51 15.02
CA THR A 33 1.83 -8.83 15.02
C THR A 33 0.81 -9.55 15.88
N ARG A 34 1.04 -10.82 16.21
CA ARG A 34 0.24 -11.57 17.18
C ARG A 34 1.12 -12.09 18.29
N VAL A 35 0.79 -11.73 19.53
CA VAL A 35 1.55 -12.09 20.73
C VAL A 35 0.60 -12.77 21.71
N THR A 36 0.87 -14.03 22.00
CA THR A 36 0.16 -14.82 23.03
C THR A 36 1.12 -15.10 24.19
N SER A 37 0.65 -15.79 25.23
CA SER A 37 1.52 -16.20 26.35
C SER A 37 2.69 -17.09 25.93
N ASN A 38 2.57 -17.80 24.80
CA ASN A 38 3.52 -18.84 24.39
C ASN A 38 4.15 -18.58 23.01
N THR A 39 3.61 -17.66 22.23
CA THR A 39 4.02 -17.46 20.83
C THR A 39 4.06 -15.99 20.46
N SER A 40 4.99 -15.66 19.56
CA SER A 40 5.10 -14.36 18.92
C SER A 40 5.26 -14.59 17.43
N THR A 41 4.27 -14.19 16.63
CA THR A 41 4.17 -14.49 15.20
C THR A 41 3.85 -13.24 14.40
N SER A 42 4.39 -13.12 13.19
CA SER A 42 4.07 -12.02 12.28
C SER A 42 3.11 -12.52 11.20
N ILE A 43 1.81 -12.27 11.36
CA ILE A 43 0.77 -12.82 10.47
C ILE A 43 -0.09 -11.75 9.79
N ASP A 44 0.11 -10.48 10.15
CA ASP A 44 -0.60 -9.32 9.61
C ASP A 44 0.32 -8.45 8.73
N PRO A 45 0.78 -8.94 7.56
CA PRO A 45 1.73 -8.20 6.74
C PRO A 45 1.11 -6.96 6.09
N ILE A 46 1.96 -5.96 5.88
CA ILE A 46 1.70 -4.88 4.94
C ILE A 46 2.52 -5.15 3.69
N LEU A 47 1.85 -5.65 2.65
CA LEU A 47 2.48 -5.97 1.37
C LEU A 47 2.48 -4.74 0.46
N VAL A 48 3.67 -4.29 0.08
CA VAL A 48 3.88 -3.17 -0.85
C VAL A 48 4.62 -3.64 -2.09
N SER A 49 4.42 -2.97 -3.21
CA SER A 49 5.28 -3.17 -4.38
C SER A 49 6.70 -2.67 -4.10
N ASP A 50 7.71 -3.34 -4.65
CA ASP A 50 9.11 -2.94 -4.53
C ASP A 50 9.39 -1.53 -5.04
N ASN A 51 8.56 -1.02 -5.96
CA ASN A 51 8.68 0.33 -6.51
C ASN A 51 8.08 1.43 -5.62
N LEU A 52 7.42 1.08 -4.51
CA LEU A 52 6.85 2.05 -3.57
C LEU A 52 7.85 2.44 -2.48
N ILE A 53 7.96 3.74 -2.26
CA ILE A 53 8.75 4.31 -1.17
C ILE A 53 7.90 4.28 0.11
N VAL A 54 8.33 3.44 1.05
CA VAL A 54 7.80 3.39 2.42
C VAL A 54 8.74 4.19 3.31
N LEU A 55 8.21 5.24 3.95
CA LEU A 55 8.99 6.15 4.81
C LEU A 55 9.28 5.51 6.18
N ASN A 56 8.27 4.85 6.75
CA ASN A 56 8.38 4.04 7.96
C ASN A 56 7.26 2.99 7.98
N SER A 57 7.43 2.01 8.85
CA SER A 57 6.41 1.02 9.18
C SER A 57 6.62 0.55 10.61
N GLU A 58 5.53 0.25 11.30
CA GLU A 58 5.57 -0.07 12.73
C GLU A 58 4.45 -1.04 13.12
N VAL A 59 4.70 -1.76 14.21
CA VAL A 59 3.68 -2.50 14.96
C VAL A 59 3.26 -1.62 16.14
N ILE A 60 1.96 -1.36 16.24
CA ILE A 60 1.37 -0.57 17.31
C ILE A 60 0.80 -1.55 18.34
N PRO A 61 1.38 -1.63 19.55
CA PRO A 61 0.91 -2.53 20.58
C PRO A 61 -0.55 -2.23 20.95
N ILE A 62 -1.34 -3.29 20.99
CA ILE A 62 -2.72 -3.27 21.48
C ILE A 62 -2.74 -4.06 22.79
N ASP A 63 -3.50 -3.54 23.76
CA ASP A 63 -3.66 -4.20 25.06
C ASP A 63 -4.22 -5.62 24.88
N SER A 64 -3.61 -6.59 25.56
CA SER A 64 -3.97 -8.01 25.43
C SER A 64 -5.34 -8.35 25.99
N SER A 65 -5.94 -7.48 26.82
CA SER A 65 -7.34 -7.59 27.22
C SER A 65 -8.33 -7.23 26.10
N VAL A 66 -7.86 -6.52 25.06
CA VAL A 66 -8.64 -6.13 23.89
C VAL A 66 -8.42 -7.10 22.72
N SER A 67 -7.16 -7.44 22.44
CA SER A 67 -6.78 -8.26 21.28
C SER A 67 -5.42 -8.91 21.48
N ASP A 68 -5.25 -10.15 21.03
CA ASP A 68 -3.94 -10.82 20.92
C ASP A 68 -3.16 -10.40 19.66
N HIS A 69 -3.80 -9.67 18.75
CA HIS A 69 -3.17 -8.98 17.62
C HIS A 69 -2.87 -7.51 17.95
N HIS A 70 -1.67 -7.09 17.60
CA HIS A 70 -1.23 -5.70 17.50
C HIS A 70 -1.58 -5.12 16.13
N ALA A 71 -1.80 -3.81 16.08
CA ALA A 71 -2.10 -3.13 14.82
C ALA A 71 -0.81 -2.89 14.02
N THR A 72 -0.92 -2.73 12.71
CA THR A 72 0.21 -2.41 11.84
C THR A 72 -0.04 -1.12 11.08
N ALA A 73 1.01 -0.32 10.93
CA ALA A 73 0.97 0.95 10.21
C ALA A 73 2.17 1.10 9.27
N ALA A 74 1.96 1.81 8.16
CA ALA A 74 3.02 2.18 7.24
C ALA A 74 2.74 3.56 6.62
N HIS A 75 3.74 4.43 6.58
CA HIS A 75 3.65 5.69 5.84
C HIS A 75 4.26 5.54 4.44
N ILE A 76 3.43 5.73 3.42
CA ILE A 76 3.82 5.56 2.02
C ILE A 76 3.93 6.93 1.37
N LYS A 77 5.04 7.19 0.67
CA LYS A 77 5.19 8.39 -0.15
C LYS A 77 4.47 8.18 -1.48
N VAL A 78 3.36 8.89 -1.67
CA VAL A 78 2.63 8.90 -2.94
C VAL A 78 3.31 9.86 -3.92
N PRO A 79 3.73 9.42 -5.11
CA PRO A 79 4.26 10.31 -6.13
C PRO A 79 3.17 11.30 -6.55
N SER A 80 3.42 12.60 -6.38
CA SER A 80 2.53 13.62 -6.94
C SER A 80 2.76 13.69 -8.44
N VAL A 81 1.85 13.12 -9.23
CA VAL A 81 1.80 13.41 -10.66
C VAL A 81 1.23 14.82 -10.80
N ILE A 82 2.09 15.80 -11.03
CA ILE A 82 1.65 17.12 -11.47
C ILE A 82 1.12 16.93 -12.89
N SER A 83 -0.20 16.71 -13.04
CA SER A 83 -0.82 16.88 -14.34
C SER A 83 -0.68 18.35 -14.71
N LYS A 84 -0.05 18.63 -15.86
CA LYS A 84 -0.12 19.98 -16.44
C LYS A 84 -1.61 20.34 -16.58
N PRO A 85 -2.08 21.49 -16.10
CA PRO A 85 -3.46 21.90 -16.36
C PRO A 85 -3.66 21.95 -17.87
N MET A 86 -4.70 21.26 -18.33
CA MET A 86 -5.11 21.25 -19.74
C MET A 86 -5.37 22.69 -20.18
N GLN A 87 -4.48 23.27 -20.99
CA GLN A 87 -4.75 24.57 -21.60
C GLN A 87 -5.91 24.38 -22.58
N ARG A 88 -7.09 24.92 -22.24
CA ARG A 88 -8.19 25.07 -23.19
C ARG A 88 -7.68 25.97 -24.33
N HIS A 89 -7.45 25.39 -25.51
CA HIS A 89 -7.41 26.20 -26.72
C HIS A 89 -8.82 26.76 -26.94
N SER A 90 -8.99 28.06 -26.76
CA SER A 90 -10.19 28.77 -27.19
C SER A 90 -10.23 28.69 -28.72
N LEU A 91 -11.16 27.90 -29.26
CA LEU A 91 -11.53 28.01 -30.66
C LEU A 91 -12.31 29.33 -30.81
N GLU A 92 -11.65 30.37 -31.33
CA GLU A 92 -12.35 31.57 -31.80
C GLU A 92 -13.23 31.17 -32.99
N VAL A 93 -14.54 31.10 -32.74
CA VAL A 93 -15.54 30.92 -33.78
C VAL A 93 -15.65 32.24 -34.53
N ASN A 94 -15.13 32.27 -35.76
CA ASN A 94 -15.24 33.43 -36.65
C ASN A 94 -16.68 33.54 -37.17
N ALA A 95 -17.54 34.20 -36.41
CA ALA A 95 -18.93 34.48 -36.79
C ALA A 95 -18.97 35.69 -37.75
N GLY A 96 -18.86 35.43 -39.06
CA GLY A 96 -18.82 36.50 -40.06
C GLY A 96 -19.14 36.09 -41.50
N GLY A 97 -20.02 35.11 -41.72
CA GLY A 97 -20.54 34.77 -43.05
C GLY A 97 -21.92 35.41 -43.28
N ARG A 98 -21.97 36.45 -44.12
CA ARG A 98 -23.20 37.19 -44.48
C ARG A 98 -24.14 36.37 -45.38
N CYS A 99 -25.43 36.64 -45.20
CA CYS A 99 -26.59 36.07 -45.89
C CYS A 99 -26.61 36.29 -47.41
N PHE A 100 -27.35 35.40 -48.07
CA PHE A 100 -27.77 35.40 -49.47
C PHE A 100 -28.41 36.71 -49.96
N SER A 101 -28.07 37.08 -51.20
CA SER A 101 -29.00 37.50 -52.26
C SER A 101 -28.34 37.25 -53.61
#